data_AF-A0A496RK93-F1
#
_entry.id   AF-A0A496RK93-F1
#
_cell.length_a   1.000
_cell.length_b   1.000
_cell.length_c   1.000
_cell.angle_alpha   90.00
_cell.angle_beta   90.00
_cell.angle_gamma   90.00
#
_symmetry.space_group_name_H-M   'P 1'
#
loop_
_entity.id
_entity.type
_entity.pdbx_description
1 polymer ?
#
loop_
_entity_poly.entity_id
_entity_poly.type
_entity_poly.pdbx_seq_one_letter_code
_entity_poly.pdbx_strand_id
1 'polypeptide(L)' 'MPAIATLEDLKKLEAEIDEIKKEHHEVCEKIMAIIKRNRKIGYRNFCKLFMGERTPEELKSGEKRKK' A
#
# COMPACT_ATOMS: atom_id res chain seq x y z
N MET A 1 11.59 11.69 0.21
CA MET A 1 12.60 10.61 0.26
C MET A 1 12.59 9.93 -1.11
N PRO A 2 13.68 9.97 -1.89
CA PRO A 2 13.74 9.28 -3.17
C PRO A 2 13.68 7.76 -2.95
N ALA A 3 13.12 7.04 -3.91
CA ALA A 3 13.09 5.59 -3.84
C ALA A 3 14.53 5.05 -3.80
N ILE A 4 14.78 4.08 -2.91
CA ILE A 4 16.04 3.33 -2.86
C ILE A 4 16.11 2.38 -4.09
N ALA A 5 14.96 2.03 -4.64
CA ALA A 5 14.82 1.19 -5.84
C ALA A 5 15.34 1.89 -7.10
N THR A 6 15.81 1.09 -8.06
CA THR A 6 16.29 1.62 -9.33
C THR A 6 15.14 2.13 -10.19
N LEU A 7 15.44 2.95 -11.20
CA LEU A 7 14.43 3.43 -12.14
C LEU A 7 13.77 2.29 -12.92
N GLU A 8 14.49 1.19 -13.16
CA GLU A 8 13.92 0.00 -13.80
C GLU A 8 12.91 -0.72 -12.92
N ASP A 9 13.18 -0.86 -11.62
CA ASP A 9 12.23 -1.42 -10.65
C ASP A 9 10.94 -0.58 -10.59
N LEU A 10 11.08 0.75 -10.62
CA LEU A 10 9.94 1.66 -10.64
C LEU A 10 9.10 1.51 -11.91
N LYS A 11 9.72 1.33 -13.07
CA LYS A 11 9.03 1.10 -14.35
C LYS A 11 8.30 -0.24 -14.40
N LYS A 12 8.91 -1.30 -13.87
CA LYS A 12 8.25 -2.62 -13.77
C LYS A 12 7.02 -2.54 -12.88
N LEU A 13 7.16 -1.92 -11.71
CA LEU A 13 6.04 -1.72 -10.79
C LEU A 13 4.93 -0.86 -11.41
N GLU A 14 5.28 0.18 -12.18
CA GLU A 14 4.29 0.99 -12.91
C GLU A 14 3.50 0.16 -13.91
N ALA A 15 4.16 -0.69 -14.69
CA ALA A 15 3.51 -1.57 -15.65
C ALA A 15 2.55 -2.56 -14.95
N GLU A 16 2.98 -3.22 -13.88
CA GLU A 16 2.14 -4.14 -13.09
C GLU A 16 0.91 -3.41 -12.50
N ILE A 17 1.10 -2.19 -11.98
CA ILE A 17 -0.01 -1.38 -11.47
C ILE A 17 -0.98 -0.99 -12.60
N ASP A 18 -0.47 -0.67 -13.79
CA ASP A 18 -1.31 -0.26 -14.93
C ASP A 18 -2.15 -1.43 -15.47
N GLU A 19 -1.58 -2.64 -15.53
CA GLU A 19 -2.31 -3.87 -15.87
C GLU A 19 -3.44 -4.13 -14.87
N ILE A 20 -3.15 -4.09 -13.58
CA ILE A 20 -4.17 -4.28 -12.52
C ILE A 20 -5.24 -3.19 -12.58
N LYS A 21 -4.87 -1.94 -12.89
CA LYS A 21 -5.84 -0.84 -13.05
C LYS A 21 -6.76 -1.04 -14.25
N LYS A 22 -6.28 -1.67 -15.32
CA LYS A 22 -7.12 -1.99 -16.48
C LYS A 22 -8.11 -3.11 -16.17
N GLU A 23 -7.68 -4.12 -15.42
CA GLU A 23 -8.53 -5.26 -15.05
C GLU A 23 -9.51 -4.94 -13.91
N HIS A 24 -9.11 -4.10 -12.95
CA HIS A 24 -9.85 -3.83 -11.71
C HIS A 24 -9.96 -2.33 -11.39
N HIS A 25 -10.34 -1.53 -12.39
CA HIS A 25 -10.42 -0.07 -12.30
C HIS A 25 -11.16 0.44 -11.05
N GLU A 26 -12.38 -0.05 -10.81
CA GLU A 26 -13.20 0.38 -9.66
C GLU A 26 -12.55 0.07 -8.30
N VAL A 27 -11.84 -1.06 -8.19
CA VAL A 27 -11.18 -1.47 -6.96
C VAL A 27 -9.99 -0.54 -6.69
N CYS A 28 -9.19 -0.24 -7.72
CA CYS A 28 -8.09 0.71 -7.63
C CYS A 28 -8.57 2.12 -7.23
N GLU A 29 -9.69 2.60 -7.78
CA GLU A 29 -10.27 3.90 -7.40
C GLU A 29 -10.72 3.93 -5.93
N LYS A 30 -11.41 2.88 -5.47
CA LYS A 30 -11.83 2.76 -4.06
C LYS A 30 -10.62 2.74 -3.13
N ILE A 31 -9.58 1.98 -3.47
CA ILE A 31 -8.34 1.94 -2.69
C ILE A 31 -7.67 3.32 -2.65
N MET A 32 -7.54 4.00 -3.80
CA MET A 32 -6.99 5.36 -3.85
C MET A 32 -7.80 6.34 -3.00
N ALA A 33 -9.13 6.26 -3.02
CA ALA A 33 -10.00 7.09 -2.20
C ALA A 33 -9.80 6.82 -0.70
N ILE A 34 -9.70 5.54 -0.30
CA ILE A 34 -9.43 5.15 1.09
C ILE A 34 -8.07 5.69 1.55
N ILE A 35 -7.02 5.56 0.73
CA ILE A 35 -5.68 6.09 1.04
C ILE A 35 -5.73 7.62 1.19
N LYS A 36 -6.38 8.33 0.26
CA LYS A 36 -6.52 9.79 0.32
C LYS A 36 -7.28 10.24 1.57
N ARG A 37 -8.39 9.57 1.93
CA ARG A 37 -9.19 9.87 3.12
C ARG A 37 -8.43 9.60 4.42
N ASN A 38 -7.57 8.59 4.43
CA ASN A 38 -6.86 8.12 5.61
C ASN A 38 -5.36 8.48 5.61
N ARG A 39 -4.96 9.58 4.96
CA ARG A 39 -3.56 10.05 4.94
C ARG A 39 -2.93 10.16 6.34
N LYS A 40 -3.73 10.42 7.37
CA LYS A 40 -3.31 10.44 8.79
C LYS A 40 -2.73 9.10 9.30
N ILE A 41 -3.12 7.97 8.72
CA ILE A 41 -2.64 6.63 9.10
C ILE A 41 -1.21 6.40 8.58
N GLY A 42 -0.83 7.06 7.47
CA GLY A 42 0.44 6.91 6.80
C GLY A 42 0.49 5.71 5.85
N TYR A 43 1.11 5.89 4.69
CA TYR A 43 1.17 4.90 3.61
C TYR A 43 1.74 3.55 4.04
N ARG A 44 2.76 3.54 4.91
CA ARG A 44 3.38 2.31 5.42
C ARG A 44 2.41 1.47 6.26
N ASN A 45 1.57 2.10 7.06
CA ASN A 45 0.61 1.41 7.91
C ASN A 45 -0.59 0.91 7.08
N PHE A 46 -0.98 1.69 6.06
CA PHE A 46 -1.95 1.24 5.07
C PHE A 46 -1.46 -0.02 4.33
N CYS A 47 -0.23 -0.04 3.80
CA CYS A 47 0.30 -1.21 3.11
C CYS A 47 0.34 -2.46 4.01
N LYS A 48 0.75 -2.31 5.27
CA LYS A 48 0.74 -3.42 6.24
C LYS A 48 -0.66 -3.98 6.51
N LEU A 49 -1.67 -3.11 6.60
CA LEU A 49 -3.08 -3.55 6.73
C LEU A 49 -3.57 -4.22 5.45
N PHE A 50 -3.25 -3.63 4.30
CA PHE A 50 -3.70 -4.11 3.00
C PHE A 50 -3.10 -5.48 2.65
N MET A 51 -1.84 -5.71 3.02
CA MET A 51 -1.15 -6.99 2.85
C MET A 51 -1.48 -8.01 3.97
N GLY A 52 -2.30 -7.63 4.96
CA GLY A 52 -2.63 -8.49 6.10
C GLY A 52 -1.45 -8.77 7.05
N GLU A 53 -0.37 -8.01 6.96
CA GLU A 53 0.84 -8.19 7.77
C GLU A 53 0.63 -7.75 9.23
N ARG A 54 -0.31 -6.84 9.49
CA ARG A 54 -0.65 -6.35 10.84
C ARG A 54 -2.11 -6.00 10.98
N THR A 55 -2.67 -6.25 12.17
CA THR A 55 -4.01 -5.77 12.53
C THR A 55 -3.99 -4.28 12.95
N PRO A 56 -5.15 -3.59 12.98
CA PRO A 56 -5.24 -2.22 13.48
C PRO A 56 -4.72 -2.07 14.91
N GLU A 57 -4.91 -3.10 15.74
CA GLU A 57 -4.44 -3.15 17.13
C GLU A 57 -2.91 -3.19 17.20
N GLU A 58 -2.25 -3.99 16.35
CA GLU A 58 -0.78 -4.05 16.25
C GLU A 58 -0.15 -2.78 15.67
N LEU A 59 -0.86 -2.11 14.76
CA LEU A 59 -0.42 -0.81 14.26
C LEU A 59 -0.49 0.28 15.33
N LYS A 60 -1.50 0.21 16.21
CA LYS A 60 -1.68 1.15 17.30
C LYS A 60 -0.73 0.87 18.47
N SER A 61 -0.48 -0.40 18.80
CA SER A 61 0.44 -0.81 19.89
C SER A 61 1.92 -0.75 19.47
N GLY A 62 2.22 -0.77 18.17
CA GLY A 62 3.59 -0.79 17.64
C GLY A 62 4.26 -2.17 17.64
N GLU A 63 3.73 -3.12 18.42
CA GLU A 63 4.18 -4.50 18.49
C GLU A 63 4.01 -5.24 17.14
N LYS A 64 4.95 -6.12 16.84
CA LYS A 64 4.85 -7.10 15.75
C LYS A 64 4.36 -8.39 16.37
N ARG A 65 3.47 -9.14 15.71
CA ARG A 65 3.30 -10.58 15.93
C ARG A 65 4.68 -11.21 16.01
N LYS A 66 5.06 -11.64 17.21
CA LYS A 66 6.13 -12.62 17.37
C LYS A 66 5.59 -13.89 16.72
N LYS A 67 6.23 -14.26 15.62
CA LYS A 67 6.02 -15.54 14.94
C LYS A 67 6.40 -16.67 15.88
#